data_AF-F0ZA49-F1
#
_entry.id   AF-F0ZA49-F1
#
_cell.length_a   1.000
_cell.length_b   1.000
_cell.length_c   1.000
_cell.angle_alpha   90.00
_cell.angle_beta   90.00
_cell.angle_gamma   90.00
#
_symmetry.space_group_name_H-M   'P 1'
#
loop_
_entity.id
_entity.type
_entity.pdbx_description
1 polymer ?
#
loop_
_entity_poly.entity_id
_entity_poly.type
_entity_poly.pdbx_seq_one_letter_code
_entity_poly.pdbx_strand_id
1 'polypeptide(L)'
;MIEQSDNYSLSFEILFWKVFHNRFLFELIFEVLKTMPIEYSIPSKYYVGNRITFKNICSLKWFVENSQMELLGDKLKSDQYIFIDKGSILDFFKKCNNITIIDQFLKKKENQIKNITNLISVLVESNNHEALQIALSNTNMDQNPITIEIIKNSILFSSPQVLKHLLSKYQEHQLNKPIDLEFQEKLKQDSLYWASQNTAHLDEMLQFI
;
A
#
# COMPACT_ATOMS: atom_id res chain seq x y z
N MET A 1 -32.98 27.71 -16.26
CA MET A 1 -31.60 28.12 -16.60
C MET A 1 -30.60 27.04 -16.15
N ILE A 2 -30.78 25.78 -16.57
CA ILE A 2 -29.91 24.64 -16.18
C ILE A 2 -29.47 23.80 -17.41
N GLU A 3 -30.04 24.02 -18.60
CA GLU A 3 -29.74 23.18 -19.79
C GLU A 3 -28.41 23.47 -20.50
N GLN A 4 -27.63 24.47 -20.07
CA GLN A 4 -26.37 24.81 -20.75
C GLN A 4 -25.16 24.00 -20.24
N SER A 5 -25.12 23.53 -18.99
CA SER A 5 -23.92 22.87 -18.44
C SER A 5 -23.61 21.52 -19.11
N ASP A 6 -24.65 20.76 -19.42
CA ASP A 6 -24.49 19.37 -19.87
C ASP A 6 -24.04 19.30 -21.33
N ASN A 7 -24.45 20.29 -22.14
CA ASN A 7 -24.09 20.38 -23.55
C ASN A 7 -22.62 20.78 -23.76
N TYR A 8 -22.08 21.65 -22.88
CA TYR A 8 -20.66 22.01 -22.91
C TYR A 8 -19.76 20.81 -22.59
N SER A 9 -20.10 20.02 -21.56
CA SER A 9 -19.36 18.81 -21.19
C SER A 9 -19.24 17.83 -22.37
N LEU A 10 -20.36 17.58 -23.06
CA LEU A 10 -20.39 16.70 -24.23
C LEU A 10 -19.56 17.26 -25.40
N SER A 11 -19.62 18.57 -25.65
CA SER A 11 -18.83 19.21 -26.70
C SER A 11 -17.32 19.12 -26.45
N PHE A 12 -16.89 19.25 -25.20
CA PHE A 12 -15.50 19.12 -24.81
C PHE A 12 -15.03 17.68 -24.91
N GLU A 13 -15.85 16.71 -24.52
CA GLU A 13 -15.55 15.29 -24.69
C GLU A 13 -15.37 14.93 -26.18
N ILE A 14 -16.28 15.40 -27.04
CA ILE A 14 -16.17 15.20 -28.49
C ILE A 14 -14.88 15.82 -29.04
N LEU A 15 -14.54 17.05 -28.62
CA LEU A 15 -13.32 17.72 -29.03
C LEU A 15 -12.07 16.98 -28.52
N PHE A 16 -12.09 16.56 -27.26
CA PHE A 16 -11.02 15.79 -26.64
C PHE A 16 -10.76 14.52 -27.45
N TRP A 17 -11.79 13.73 -27.76
CA TRP A 17 -11.63 12.50 -28.54
C TRP A 17 -11.17 12.77 -29.98
N LYS A 18 -11.62 13.86 -30.61
CA LYS A 18 -11.15 14.25 -31.95
C LYS A 18 -9.66 14.61 -31.95
N VAL A 19 -9.20 15.32 -30.93
CA VAL A 19 -7.78 15.69 -30.78
C VAL A 19 -6.94 14.48 -30.40
N PHE A 20 -7.39 13.68 -29.44
CA PHE A 20 -6.68 12.52 -28.91
C PHE A 20 -6.45 11.44 -29.97
N HIS A 21 -7.43 11.17 -30.82
CA HIS A 21 -7.30 10.21 -31.91
C HIS A 21 -6.59 10.77 -33.16
N ASN A 22 -6.43 12.09 -33.26
CA ASN A 22 -5.64 12.69 -34.34
C ASN A 22 -4.15 12.61 -33.99
N ARG A 23 -3.47 11.63 -34.58
CA ARG A 23 -2.03 11.37 -34.33
C ARG A 23 -1.15 12.61 -34.47
N PHE A 24 -1.37 13.43 -35.51
CA PHE A 24 -0.58 14.64 -35.75
C PHE A 24 -0.77 15.68 -34.64
N LEU A 25 -2.03 15.99 -34.29
CA LEU A 25 -2.33 16.96 -33.23
C LEU A 25 -1.83 16.45 -31.88
N PHE A 26 -1.99 15.16 -31.61
CA PHE A 26 -1.49 14.54 -30.39
C PHE A 26 0.03 14.66 -30.28
N GLU A 27 0.78 14.26 -31.31
CA GLU A 27 2.25 14.39 -31.34
C GLU A 27 2.69 15.86 -31.20
N LEU A 28 2.02 16.79 -31.88
CA LEU A 28 2.30 18.23 -31.78
C LEU A 28 2.09 18.77 -30.36
N ILE A 29 0.99 18.40 -29.70
CA ILE A 29 0.72 18.79 -28.30
C ILE A 29 1.84 18.28 -27.39
N PHE A 30 2.28 17.02 -27.54
CA PHE A 30 3.36 16.48 -26.73
C PHE A 30 4.70 17.21 -26.95
N GLU A 31 5.05 17.57 -28.19
CA GLU A 31 6.26 18.34 -28.48
C GLU A 31 6.21 19.75 -27.89
N VAL A 32 5.06 20.41 -27.96
CA VAL A 32 4.86 21.71 -27.30
C VAL A 32 4.99 21.57 -25.78
N LEU A 33 4.34 20.56 -25.18
CA LEU A 33 4.42 20.34 -23.73
C LEU A 33 5.83 20.01 -23.23
N LYS A 34 6.69 19.41 -24.06
CA LYS A 34 8.09 19.17 -23.70
C LYS A 34 8.89 20.48 -23.62
N THR A 35 8.64 21.41 -24.54
CA THR A 35 9.48 22.61 -24.76
C THR A 35 8.92 23.89 -24.13
N MET A 36 7.61 23.97 -23.90
CA MET A 36 6.94 25.15 -23.34
C MET A 36 7.56 25.54 -22.00
N PRO A 37 7.93 26.79 -21.70
CA PRO A 37 8.40 27.14 -20.36
C PRO A 37 7.28 26.93 -19.32
N ILE A 38 7.63 26.42 -18.14
CA ILE A 38 6.67 26.43 -17.02
C ILE A 38 6.81 27.76 -16.31
N GLU A 39 5.76 28.56 -16.36
CA GLU A 39 5.68 29.82 -15.64
C GLU A 39 5.30 29.54 -14.19
N TYR A 40 6.15 29.96 -13.26
CA TYR A 40 5.87 29.90 -11.83
C TYR A 40 5.61 31.31 -11.32
N SER A 41 4.50 31.50 -10.61
CA SER A 41 4.24 32.75 -9.89
C SER A 41 5.19 32.98 -8.72
N ILE A 42 5.84 31.92 -8.24
CA ILE A 42 6.76 31.94 -7.10
C ILE A 42 8.06 31.21 -7.49
N PRO A 43 9.23 31.89 -7.51
CA PRO A 43 10.50 31.27 -7.90
C PRO A 43 10.89 30.04 -7.07
N SER A 44 10.54 29.98 -5.78
CA SER A 44 10.84 28.83 -4.92
C SER A 44 10.10 27.54 -5.29
N LYS A 45 9.07 27.62 -6.15
CA LYS A 45 8.38 26.44 -6.70
C LYS A 45 9.06 25.88 -7.95
N TYR A 46 10.05 26.59 -8.49
CA TYR A 46 10.83 26.10 -9.62
C TYR A 46 11.67 24.90 -9.18
N TYR A 47 11.44 23.75 -9.81
CA TYR A 47 12.20 22.52 -9.59
C TYR A 47 12.32 21.77 -10.91
N VAL A 48 13.52 21.32 -11.25
CA VAL A 48 13.82 20.63 -12.52
C VAL A 48 12.96 19.38 -12.70
N GLY A 49 12.54 18.73 -11.61
CA GLY A 49 11.67 17.55 -11.65
C GLY A 49 10.18 17.82 -11.82
N ASN A 50 9.74 19.08 -11.95
CA ASN A 50 8.31 19.40 -12.15
C ASN A 50 7.77 18.91 -13.50
N ARG A 51 8.64 18.60 -14.46
CA ARG A 51 8.31 17.82 -15.66
C ARG A 51 9.04 16.50 -15.64
N ILE A 52 8.28 15.45 -15.35
CA ILE A 52 8.76 14.09 -15.45
C ILE A 52 7.78 13.29 -16.29
N THR A 53 8.30 12.63 -17.33
CA THR A 53 7.47 11.71 -18.11
C THR A 53 7.15 10.50 -17.25
N PHE A 54 5.93 9.97 -17.35
CA PHE A 54 5.48 8.81 -16.57
C PHE A 54 6.44 7.61 -16.63
N LYS A 55 7.07 7.36 -17.78
CA LYS A 55 8.10 6.31 -17.92
C LYS A 55 9.27 6.45 -16.94
N ASN A 56 9.63 7.68 -16.55
CA ASN A 56 10.75 7.98 -15.66
C ASN A 56 10.33 8.05 -14.17
N ILE A 57 9.03 8.04 -13.88
CA ILE A 57 8.53 7.96 -12.51
C ILE A 57 8.64 6.51 -12.07
N CYS A 58 9.66 6.17 -11.29
CA CYS A 58 9.90 4.80 -10.84
C CYS A 58 9.79 4.63 -9.32
N SER A 59 9.69 5.71 -8.54
CA SER A 59 9.72 5.62 -7.08
C SER A 59 8.36 5.23 -6.50
N LEU A 60 8.30 4.16 -5.71
CA LEU A 60 7.10 3.80 -4.94
C LEU A 60 6.69 4.95 -4.02
N LYS A 61 7.66 5.56 -3.33
CA LYS A 61 7.44 6.74 -2.48
C LYS A 61 6.70 7.85 -3.22
N TRP A 62 7.11 8.16 -4.46
CA TRP A 62 6.45 9.19 -5.26
C TRP A 62 4.96 8.85 -5.52
N PHE A 63 4.65 7.61 -5.89
CA PHE A 63 3.26 7.18 -6.11
C PHE A 63 2.41 7.33 -4.85
N VAL A 64 3.00 7.00 -3.70
CA VAL A 64 2.33 7.02 -2.39
C VAL A 64 2.15 8.46 -1.85
N GLU A 65 3.13 9.34 -2.06
CA GLU A 65 3.07 10.75 -1.64
C GLU A 65 2.08 11.55 -2.50
N ASN A 66 1.96 11.22 -3.79
CA ASN A 66 1.07 11.92 -4.73
C ASN A 66 -0.29 11.22 -4.90
N SER A 67 -0.58 10.18 -4.12
CA SER A 67 -1.82 9.39 -4.19
C SER A 67 -2.14 8.83 -5.59
N GLN A 68 -1.10 8.49 -6.36
CA GLN A 68 -1.20 8.02 -7.74
C GLN A 68 -1.23 6.48 -7.82
N MET A 69 -2.14 5.84 -7.07
CA MET A 69 -2.20 4.37 -6.97
C MET A 69 -2.58 3.71 -8.30
N GLU A 70 -3.50 4.28 -9.07
CA GLU A 70 -3.91 3.72 -10.36
C GLU A 70 -2.73 3.69 -11.36
N LEU A 71 -1.92 4.75 -11.38
CA LEU A 71 -0.69 4.79 -12.19
C LEU A 71 0.35 3.77 -11.73
N LEU A 72 0.47 3.53 -10.41
CA LEU A 72 1.28 2.44 -9.88
C LEU A 72 0.74 1.08 -10.36
N GLY A 73 -0.58 0.89 -10.32
CA GLY A 73 -1.27 -0.28 -10.85
C GLY A 73 -0.92 -0.54 -12.33
N ASP A 74 -0.91 0.50 -13.16
CA ASP A 74 -0.53 0.38 -14.57
C ASP A 74 0.94 0.00 -14.77
N LYS A 75 1.85 0.50 -13.92
CA LYS A 75 3.25 0.04 -13.92
C LYS A 75 3.39 -1.41 -13.50
N LEU A 76 2.63 -1.83 -12.50
CA LEU A 76 2.62 -3.22 -12.06
C LEU A 76 2.10 -4.13 -13.18
N LYS A 77 0.98 -3.77 -13.82
CA LYS A 77 0.42 -4.52 -14.97
C LYS A 77 1.42 -4.65 -16.12
N SER A 78 2.10 -3.56 -16.48
CA SER A 78 3.08 -3.52 -17.58
C SER A 78 4.49 -3.99 -17.19
N ASP A 79 4.67 -4.49 -15.98
CA ASP A 79 5.96 -4.98 -15.44
C ASP A 79 7.11 -3.96 -15.50
N GLN A 80 6.76 -2.69 -15.38
CA GLN A 80 7.77 -1.63 -15.35
C GLN A 80 8.56 -1.66 -14.04
N TYR A 81 9.79 -1.16 -14.12
CA TYR A 81 10.65 -1.01 -12.95
C TYR A 81 10.04 -0.04 -11.94
N ILE A 82 10.03 -0.46 -10.68
CA ILE A 82 9.63 0.36 -9.54
C ILE A 82 10.76 0.23 -8.51
N PHE A 83 11.34 1.37 -8.14
CA PHE A 83 12.26 1.49 -7.02
C PHE A 83 11.46 1.46 -5.72
N ILE A 84 11.85 0.55 -4.83
CA ILE A 84 11.18 0.28 -3.57
C ILE A 84 12.20 0.44 -2.45
N ASP A 85 11.86 1.25 -1.45
CA ASP A 85 12.61 1.41 -0.21
C ASP A 85 11.73 1.05 1.00
N LYS A 86 12.36 0.77 2.15
CA LYS A 86 11.65 0.28 3.35
C LYS A 86 10.51 1.20 3.78
N GLY A 87 10.73 2.51 3.80
CA GLY A 87 9.71 3.47 4.23
C GLY A 87 8.52 3.50 3.29
N SER A 88 8.80 3.50 1.98
CA SER A 88 7.76 3.51 0.95
C SER A 88 6.84 2.28 0.97
N ILE A 89 7.32 1.11 1.42
CA ILE A 89 6.50 -0.10 1.53
C ILE A 89 5.45 0.07 2.64
N LEU A 90 5.87 0.56 3.81
CA LEU A 90 4.96 0.80 4.93
C LEU A 90 3.91 1.84 4.54
N ASP A 91 4.33 2.96 3.96
CA ASP A 91 3.41 4.01 3.52
C ASP A 91 2.46 3.52 2.43
N PHE A 92 2.93 2.66 1.53
CA PHE A 92 2.09 2.03 0.51
C PHE A 92 0.95 1.24 1.16
N PHE A 93 1.26 0.33 2.08
CA PHE A 93 0.21 -0.47 2.74
C PHE A 93 -0.67 0.35 3.68
N LYS A 94 -0.18 1.46 4.24
CA LYS A 94 -1.03 2.39 5.02
C LYS A 94 -2.04 3.16 4.16
N LYS A 95 -1.72 3.45 2.89
CA LYS A 95 -2.54 4.33 2.04
C LYS A 95 -3.29 3.61 0.92
N CYS A 96 -2.84 2.44 0.49
CA CYS A 96 -3.48 1.69 -0.59
C CYS A 96 -4.62 0.84 -0.04
N ASN A 97 -5.85 1.10 -0.51
CA ASN A 97 -7.03 0.31 -0.18
C ASN A 97 -7.49 -0.56 -1.36
N ASN A 98 -6.81 -0.47 -2.51
CA ASN A 98 -7.17 -1.23 -3.71
C ASN A 98 -6.54 -2.62 -3.63
N ILE A 99 -7.37 -3.60 -3.27
CA ILE A 99 -7.01 -5.03 -3.13
C ILE A 99 -6.32 -5.58 -4.39
N THR A 100 -6.75 -5.17 -5.58
CA THR A 100 -6.17 -5.63 -6.84
C THR A 100 -4.72 -5.14 -6.99
N ILE A 101 -4.46 -3.88 -6.65
CA ILE A 101 -3.12 -3.30 -6.71
C ILE A 101 -2.22 -3.95 -5.65
N ILE A 102 -2.74 -4.16 -4.44
CA ILE A 102 -2.03 -4.85 -3.36
C ILE A 102 -1.61 -6.26 -3.79
N ASP A 103 -2.56 -7.06 -4.31
CA ASP A 103 -2.30 -8.42 -4.76
C ASP A 103 -1.25 -8.46 -5.88
N GLN A 104 -1.36 -7.57 -6.88
CA GLN A 104 -0.37 -7.45 -7.95
C GLN A 104 1.00 -7.03 -7.43
N PHE A 105 1.05 -6.08 -6.48
CA PHE A 105 2.28 -5.60 -5.89
C PHE A 105 2.99 -6.73 -5.12
N LEU A 106 2.25 -7.44 -4.27
CA LEU A 106 2.77 -8.58 -3.51
C LEU A 106 3.29 -9.65 -4.46
N LYS A 107 2.51 -10.11 -5.44
CA LYS A 107 2.92 -11.15 -6.40
C LYS A 107 4.17 -10.80 -7.19
N LYS A 108 4.30 -9.54 -7.63
CA LYS A 108 5.41 -9.12 -8.50
C LYS A 108 6.65 -8.68 -7.75
N LYS A 109 6.51 -8.19 -6.52
CA LYS A 109 7.58 -7.54 -5.76
C LYS A 109 7.94 -8.27 -4.47
N GLU A 110 7.36 -9.44 -4.20
CA GLU A 110 7.61 -10.22 -2.99
C GLU A 110 9.10 -10.39 -2.67
N ASN A 111 9.89 -10.86 -3.63
CA ASN A 111 11.32 -11.10 -3.44
C ASN A 111 12.10 -9.81 -3.14
N GLN A 112 11.73 -8.70 -3.79
CA GLN A 112 12.33 -7.41 -3.54
C GLN A 112 11.99 -6.91 -2.13
N ILE A 113 10.74 -7.08 -1.70
CA ILE A 113 10.28 -6.70 -0.36
C ILE A 113 11.00 -7.52 0.71
N LYS A 114 11.10 -8.84 0.52
CA LYS A 114 11.79 -9.77 1.44
C LYS A 114 13.25 -9.37 1.67
N ASN A 115 13.94 -8.92 0.63
CA ASN A 115 15.33 -8.47 0.73
C ASN A 115 15.47 -7.14 1.51
N ILE A 116 14.39 -6.39 1.66
CA ILE A 116 14.39 -5.07 2.32
C ILE A 116 13.89 -5.18 3.76
N THR A 117 12.87 -6.00 4.02
CA THR A 117 12.16 -6.05 5.30
C THR A 117 11.34 -7.33 5.47
N ASN A 118 10.96 -7.63 6.71
CA ASN A 118 9.95 -8.65 7.00
C ASN A 118 8.57 -8.12 6.58
N LEU A 119 7.98 -8.73 5.55
CA LEU A 119 6.69 -8.31 5.00
C LEU A 119 5.57 -8.35 6.05
N ILE A 120 5.48 -9.43 6.83
CA ILE A 120 4.42 -9.61 7.83
C ILE A 120 4.50 -8.52 8.89
N SER A 121 5.71 -8.20 9.37
CA SER A 121 5.90 -7.10 10.32
C SER A 121 5.41 -5.76 9.78
N VAL A 122 5.66 -5.47 8.50
CA VAL A 122 5.20 -4.22 7.87
C VAL A 122 3.69 -4.18 7.73
N LEU A 123 3.07 -5.30 7.36
CA LEU A 123 1.60 -5.40 7.22
C LEU A 123 0.87 -5.26 8.55
N VAL A 124 1.47 -5.76 9.63
CA VAL A 124 1.00 -5.55 11.01
C VAL A 124 1.11 -4.07 11.39
N GLU A 125 2.26 -3.45 11.14
CA GLU A 125 2.50 -2.04 11.45
C GLU A 125 1.63 -1.09 10.60
N SER A 126 1.27 -1.48 9.38
CA SER A 126 0.38 -0.71 8.53
C SER A 126 -1.09 -0.85 8.89
N ASN A 127 -1.44 -1.78 9.78
CA ASN A 127 -2.82 -2.16 10.12
C ASN A 127 -3.69 -2.42 8.86
N ASN A 128 -3.11 -3.04 7.82
CA ASN A 128 -3.81 -3.34 6.58
C ASN A 128 -4.20 -4.81 6.58
N HIS A 129 -5.40 -5.10 7.06
CA HIS A 129 -5.87 -6.46 7.28
C HIS A 129 -6.00 -7.25 5.97
N GLU A 130 -6.50 -6.61 4.92
CA GLU A 130 -6.69 -7.19 3.60
C GLU A 130 -5.36 -7.61 2.98
N ALA A 131 -4.36 -6.72 3.04
CA ALA A 131 -3.02 -7.03 2.55
C ALA A 131 -2.37 -8.17 3.35
N LEU A 132 -2.57 -8.20 4.67
CA LEU A 132 -2.10 -9.30 5.52
C LEU A 132 -2.76 -10.63 5.15
N GLN A 133 -4.08 -10.65 4.96
CA GLN A 133 -4.80 -11.86 4.54
C GLN A 133 -4.28 -12.38 3.20
N ILE A 134 -4.10 -11.51 2.21
CA ILE A 134 -3.55 -11.87 0.89
C ILE A 134 -2.12 -12.44 1.03
N ALA A 135 -1.29 -11.79 1.84
CA ALA A 135 0.07 -12.26 2.06
C ALA A 135 0.05 -13.67 2.68
N LEU A 136 -0.68 -13.85 3.78
CA LEU A 136 -0.75 -15.13 4.50
C LEU A 136 -1.43 -16.25 3.70
N SER A 137 -2.35 -15.93 2.78
CA SER A 137 -2.97 -16.93 1.90
C SER A 137 -2.04 -17.39 0.77
N ASN A 138 -1.12 -16.53 0.33
CA ASN A 138 -0.27 -16.77 -0.82
C ASN A 138 1.18 -17.16 -0.46
N THR A 139 1.64 -16.90 0.76
CA THR A 139 3.04 -17.17 1.16
C THR A 139 3.27 -18.63 1.55
N ASN A 140 4.33 -19.22 1.01
CA ASN A 140 5.04 -20.30 1.69
C ASN A 140 5.71 -19.72 2.94
N MET A 141 5.12 -20.02 4.09
CA MET A 141 5.46 -19.47 5.40
C MET A 141 6.88 -19.80 5.88
N ASP A 142 7.55 -20.77 5.25
CA ASP A 142 8.96 -21.11 5.50
C ASP A 142 9.91 -19.93 5.27
N GLN A 143 9.51 -18.95 4.45
CA GLN A 143 10.34 -17.79 4.11
C GLN A 143 9.96 -16.51 4.88
N ASN A 144 8.80 -16.47 5.53
CA ASN A 144 8.32 -15.33 6.31
C ASN A 144 7.79 -15.84 7.66
N PRO A 145 8.66 -16.33 8.55
CA PRO A 145 8.21 -16.91 9.81
C PRO A 145 7.50 -15.85 10.64
N ILE A 146 6.30 -16.18 11.11
CA ILE A 146 5.64 -15.42 12.16
C ILE A 146 6.48 -15.64 13.43
N THR A 147 7.12 -14.58 13.89
CA THR A 147 7.89 -14.61 15.13
C THR A 147 7.03 -14.13 16.29
N ILE A 148 7.45 -14.48 17.51
CA ILE A 148 6.87 -13.95 18.73
C ILE A 148 6.83 -12.42 18.74
N GLU A 149 7.86 -11.78 18.18
CA GLU A 149 7.94 -10.32 18.13
C GLU A 149 6.86 -9.72 17.22
N ILE A 150 6.54 -10.38 16.10
CA ILE A 150 5.45 -9.96 15.21
C ILE A 150 4.10 -10.05 15.94
N ILE A 151 3.89 -11.12 16.72
CA ILE A 151 2.66 -11.30 17.50
C ILE A 151 2.54 -10.18 18.54
N LYS A 152 3.61 -9.85 19.27
CA LYS A 152 3.62 -8.73 20.22
C LYS A 152 3.35 -7.39 19.54
N ASN A 153 3.99 -7.14 18.40
CA ASN A 153 3.74 -5.91 17.64
C ASN A 153 2.29 -5.83 17.15
N SER A 154 1.65 -6.97 16.87
CA SER A 154 0.24 -6.99 16.46
C SER A 154 -0.71 -6.52 17.56
N ILE A 155 -0.37 -6.74 18.83
CA ILE A 155 -1.11 -6.19 19.98
C ILE A 155 -1.05 -4.65 19.96
N LEU A 156 0.11 -4.09 19.61
CA LEU A 156 0.35 -2.65 19.67
C LEU A 156 -0.22 -1.88 18.47
N PHE A 157 -0.12 -2.46 17.28
CA PHE A 157 -0.29 -1.74 16.02
C PHE A 157 -1.47 -2.22 15.15
N SER A 158 -2.11 -3.33 15.49
CA SER A 158 -3.12 -3.94 14.62
C SER A 158 -4.41 -4.31 15.35
N SER A 159 -5.40 -4.77 14.59
CA SER A 159 -6.69 -5.16 15.15
C SER A 159 -6.66 -6.54 15.84
N PRO A 160 -7.60 -6.83 16.76
CA PRO A 160 -7.70 -8.15 17.38
C PRO A 160 -7.89 -9.30 16.37
N GLN A 161 -8.54 -9.03 15.22
CA GLN A 161 -8.69 -10.00 14.14
C GLN A 161 -7.35 -10.36 13.50
N VAL A 162 -6.43 -9.38 13.37
CA VAL A 162 -5.05 -9.63 12.89
C VAL A 162 -4.30 -10.52 13.87
N LEU A 163 -4.33 -10.19 15.16
CA LEU A 163 -3.69 -11.00 16.22
C LEU A 163 -4.20 -12.44 16.19
N LYS A 164 -5.53 -12.64 16.12
CA LYS A 164 -6.14 -13.98 16.02
C LYS A 164 -5.59 -14.79 14.85
N HIS A 165 -5.52 -14.17 13.68
CA HIS A 165 -5.06 -14.82 12.46
C HIS A 165 -3.56 -15.17 12.55
N LEU A 166 -2.75 -14.28 13.12
CA LEU A 166 -1.32 -14.54 13.32
C LEU A 166 -1.08 -15.68 14.31
N LEU A 167 -1.85 -15.75 15.40
CA LEU A 167 -1.76 -16.83 16.39
C LEU A 167 -2.13 -18.18 15.80
N SER A 168 -3.23 -18.27 15.04
CA SER A 168 -3.63 -19.54 14.41
C SER A 168 -2.56 -20.03 13.44
N LYS A 169 -2.00 -19.13 12.62
CA LYS A 169 -0.92 -19.45 11.70
C LYS A 169 0.39 -19.81 12.42
N TYR A 170 0.71 -19.15 13.52
CA TYR A 170 1.88 -19.50 14.33
C TYR A 170 1.78 -20.92 14.89
N GLN A 171 0.60 -21.32 15.39
CA GLN A 171 0.36 -22.65 15.94
C GLN A 171 0.43 -23.75 14.87
N GLU A 172 -0.16 -23.52 13.69
CA GLU A 172 -0.06 -24.42 12.53
C GLU A 172 1.41 -24.76 12.22
N HIS A 173 2.30 -23.76 12.29
CA HIS A 173 3.73 -23.93 11.98
C HIS A 173 4.57 -24.57 13.08
N GLN A 174 4.19 -24.43 14.35
CA GLN A 174 4.90 -25.07 15.48
C GLN A 174 4.57 -26.57 15.64
N LEU A 175 4.03 -27.22 14.58
CA LEU A 175 3.63 -28.63 14.58
C LEU A 175 2.63 -28.96 15.70
N ASN A 176 1.67 -28.06 15.98
CA ASN A 176 0.71 -28.20 17.06
C ASN A 176 1.35 -28.36 18.46
N LYS A 177 2.62 -27.97 18.65
CA LYS A 177 3.15 -27.83 20.01
C LYS A 177 2.34 -26.74 20.70
N PRO A 178 1.73 -27.03 21.86
CA PRO A 178 1.02 -26.00 22.60
C PRO A 178 2.00 -24.86 22.86
N ILE A 179 1.49 -23.64 22.65
CA ILE A 179 2.18 -22.45 23.04
C ILE A 179 2.51 -22.57 24.53
N ASP A 180 3.77 -22.36 24.90
CA ASP A 180 4.21 -22.48 26.28
C ASP A 180 3.37 -21.58 27.21
N LEU A 181 3.01 -22.11 28.38
CA LEU A 181 2.15 -21.45 29.38
C LEU A 181 2.72 -20.08 29.77
N GLU A 182 4.04 -20.00 29.94
CA GLU A 182 4.72 -18.74 30.26
C GLU A 182 4.49 -17.67 29.17
N PHE A 183 4.51 -18.08 27.90
CA PHE A 183 4.26 -17.17 26.79
C PHE A 183 2.79 -16.76 26.68
N GLN A 184 1.85 -17.68 26.93
CA GLN A 184 0.42 -17.35 26.98
C GLN A 184 0.13 -16.33 28.09
N GLU A 185 0.70 -16.53 29.28
CA GLU A 185 0.56 -15.57 30.39
C GLU A 185 1.15 -14.21 30.03
N LYS A 186 2.31 -14.18 29.37
CA LYS A 186 2.93 -12.93 28.92
C LYS A 186 2.09 -12.20 27.87
N LEU A 187 1.59 -12.91 26.84
CA LEU A 187 0.69 -12.32 25.85
C LEU A 187 -0.57 -11.75 26.50
N LYS A 188 -1.13 -12.48 27.46
CA LYS A 188 -2.30 -12.04 28.24
C LYS A 188 -2.01 -10.74 28.99
N GLN A 189 -0.87 -10.64 29.68
CA GLN A 189 -0.46 -9.42 30.37
C GLN A 189 -0.23 -8.25 29.40
N ASP A 190 0.50 -8.48 28.30
CA ASP A 190 0.77 -7.46 27.29
C ASP A 190 -0.53 -6.95 26.63
N SER A 191 -1.48 -7.86 26.37
CA SER A 191 -2.81 -7.54 25.82
C SER A 191 -3.65 -6.73 26.81
N LEU A 192 -3.68 -7.12 28.09
CA LEU A 192 -4.36 -6.38 29.16
C LEU A 192 -3.80 -4.97 29.33
N TYR A 193 -2.47 -4.85 29.33
CA TYR A 193 -1.80 -3.58 29.44
C TYR A 193 -2.18 -2.67 28.28
N TRP A 194 -2.06 -3.13 27.04
CA TRP A 194 -2.42 -2.35 25.85
C TRP A 194 -3.90 -1.93 25.88
N ALA A 195 -4.78 -2.85 26.23
CA ALA A 195 -6.21 -2.62 26.31
C ALA A 195 -6.57 -1.57 27.39
N SER A 196 -5.85 -1.56 28.52
CA SER A 196 -6.00 -0.52 29.55
C SER A 196 -5.66 0.88 29.04
N GLN A 197 -4.76 0.99 28.05
CA GLN A 197 -4.37 2.26 27.42
C GLN A 197 -5.27 2.63 26.23
N ASN A 198 -6.00 1.66 25.66
CA ASN A 198 -6.81 1.82 24.46
C ASN A 198 -8.24 1.29 24.71
N THR A 199 -9.05 2.10 25.41
CA THR A 199 -10.38 1.73 25.91
C THR A 199 -11.37 1.28 24.84
N ALA A 200 -11.17 1.66 23.57
CA ALA A 200 -12.07 1.31 22.46
C ALA A 200 -12.07 -0.19 22.10
N HIS A 201 -11.02 -0.95 22.45
CA HIS A 201 -10.86 -2.36 22.06
C HIS A 201 -10.66 -3.30 23.25
N LEU A 202 -10.95 -2.82 24.47
CA LEU A 202 -10.76 -3.59 25.71
C LEU A 202 -11.56 -4.90 25.69
N ASP A 203 -12.86 -4.82 25.41
CA ASP A 203 -13.74 -5.99 25.43
C ASP A 203 -13.40 -7.03 24.36
N GLU A 204 -12.88 -6.60 23.20
CA GLU A 204 -12.44 -7.49 22.13
C GLU A 204 -11.14 -8.19 22.50
N MET A 205 -10.15 -7.46 23.04
CA MET A 205 -8.85 -8.01 23.45
C MET A 205 -8.99 -8.96 24.65
N LEU A 206 -9.93 -8.70 25.56
CA LEU A 206 -10.25 -9.57 26.69
C LEU A 206 -10.81 -10.95 26.27
N GLN A 207 -11.34 -11.10 25.05
CA GLN A 207 -11.80 -12.40 24.53
C GLN A 207 -10.64 -13.32 24.10
N PHE A 208 -9.43 -12.80 23.98
CA PHE A 208 -8.23 -13.54 23.56
C PHE A 208 -7.38 -14.02 24.75
N ILE A 209 -7.89 -13.80 25.97
CA ILE A 209 -7.31 -14.12 27.28
C ILE A 209 -7.89 -15.42 27.84
#